data_AF-A0A5D6Y7Y7-F1
#
_entry.id   AF-A0A5D6Y7Y7-F1
#
_cell.length_a   1.000
_cell.length_b   1.000
_cell.length_c   1.000
_cell.angle_alpha   90.00
_cell.angle_beta   90.00
_cell.angle_gamma   90.00
#
_symmetry.space_group_name_H-M   'P 1'
#
loop_
_entity.id
_entity.type
_entity.pdbx_description
1 polymer ?
#
loop_
_entity_poly.entity_id
_entity_poly.type
_entity_poly.pdbx_seq_one_letter_code
_entity_poly.pdbx_strand_id
1 'polypeptide(L)'
;MRGAWSPVDSPPDQSATLRQLDAIERELRAADRLGFDAPARLAALGEQLWTLLLDVVCSPLWVRLRAAALLNVCFAVREEALRVTPQNAYRVRSIVSSTCQVLEELDATERRDEDALFAWLEFLEHVLLTTPSEVFAKVLRHSMYIGMLTKMLRLLSSCSTKVFAATAMCIAAFYAHELQCKRGSGGRSHHAVPPSGEQVVLVDQVLAAHREGMEHFGGALLHVINSCGYPCAESRLVHLRNALQLLGDILGHAQASQLVFVNDFKVLLDIFIRECADRPLEDMTRLHFLVLLDRALGSALFLQSHMYRKAEILRVLEDLLDAAGAARRAGDGDGDDDSELPPEVVAQANQLLLRHIDGVSCVPAPSSTTSKTNSVALGSFLTRVLEINNPASKPGPSPSRLETAALQVFAISTGGARSVFFVHFCSALPYSRTLRTLRLHGDDDGDR
;
A
#
# COMPACT_ATOMS: atom_id res chain seq x y z
N MET A 1 14.38 -19.08 -24.38
CA MET A 1 13.04 -19.59 -24.78
C MET A 1 13.13 -20.21 -26.17
N ARG A 2 13.00 -21.53 -26.30
CA ARG A 2 12.79 -22.23 -27.59
C ARG A 2 11.53 -23.05 -27.48
N GLY A 3 10.39 -22.47 -27.84
CA GLY A 3 9.19 -23.20 -28.23
C GLY A 3 9.05 -23.03 -29.73
N ALA A 4 9.20 -24.10 -30.50
CA ALA A 4 8.98 -24.07 -31.94
C ALA A 4 7.49 -23.89 -32.21
N TRP A 5 7.11 -22.70 -32.68
CA TRP A 5 5.77 -22.43 -33.21
C TRP A 5 5.70 -23.14 -34.57
N SER A 6 5.11 -24.34 -34.62
CA SER A 6 4.93 -25.08 -35.88
C SER A 6 3.87 -24.39 -36.74
N PRO A 7 4.16 -24.01 -38.00
CA PRO A 7 3.18 -23.42 -38.90
C PRO A 7 2.41 -24.55 -39.58
N VAL A 8 1.17 -24.78 -39.17
CA VAL A 8 0.23 -25.57 -39.95
C VAL A 8 -0.86 -24.62 -40.42
N ASP A 9 -0.82 -24.32 -41.72
CA ASP A 9 -1.83 -23.63 -42.54
C ASP A 9 -2.24 -22.21 -42.12
N SER A 10 -1.29 -21.28 -42.21
CA SER A 10 -1.54 -19.85 -42.05
C SER A 10 -1.88 -19.16 -43.40
N PRO A 11 -2.96 -18.35 -43.52
CA PRO A 11 -3.23 -17.56 -44.72
C PRO A 11 -2.03 -16.68 -45.13
N PRO A 12 -1.88 -16.34 -46.42
CA PRO A 12 -0.66 -15.74 -46.98
C PRO A 12 -0.21 -14.46 -46.28
N ASP A 13 -1.15 -13.70 -45.70
CA ASP A 13 -0.89 -12.46 -44.94
C ASP A 13 -0.13 -12.71 -43.61
N GLN A 14 -0.41 -13.83 -42.94
CA GLN A 14 0.25 -14.19 -41.68
C GLN A 14 1.73 -14.54 -41.87
N SER A 15 2.11 -15.00 -43.07
CA SER A 15 3.51 -15.30 -43.42
C SER A 15 4.39 -14.05 -43.46
N ALA A 16 3.82 -12.89 -43.80
CA ALA A 16 4.54 -11.62 -43.87
C ALA A 16 4.79 -11.07 -42.46
N THR A 17 3.77 -11.08 -41.60
CA THR A 17 3.86 -10.65 -40.20
C THR A 17 4.83 -11.52 -39.40
N LEU A 18 4.82 -12.84 -39.62
CA LEU A 18 5.80 -13.75 -39.01
C LEU A 18 7.23 -13.39 -39.40
N ARG A 19 7.47 -13.19 -40.70
CA ARG A 19 8.80 -12.79 -41.21
C ARG A 19 9.23 -11.44 -40.66
N GLN A 20 8.30 -10.50 -40.48
CA GLN A 20 8.57 -9.21 -39.86
C GLN A 20 8.99 -9.37 -38.39
N LEU A 21 8.25 -10.13 -37.59
CA LEU A 21 8.60 -10.39 -36.18
C LEU A 21 9.94 -11.12 -36.06
N ASP A 22 10.19 -12.13 -36.90
CA ASP A 22 11.47 -12.85 -36.93
C ASP A 22 12.63 -11.95 -37.35
N ALA A 23 12.40 -10.96 -38.21
CA ALA A 23 13.39 -9.95 -38.58
C ALA A 23 13.69 -9.02 -37.40
N ILE A 24 12.66 -8.46 -36.77
CA ILE A 24 12.80 -7.58 -35.60
C ILE A 24 13.54 -8.31 -34.47
N GLU A 25 13.18 -9.56 -34.16
CA GLU A 25 13.82 -10.35 -33.12
C GLU A 25 15.31 -10.63 -33.42
N ARG A 26 15.64 -10.91 -34.69
CA ARG A 26 17.05 -11.06 -35.10
C ARG A 26 17.83 -9.76 -34.95
N GLU A 27 17.21 -8.63 -35.28
CA GLU A 27 17.83 -7.31 -35.12
C GLU A 27 18.06 -6.95 -33.65
N LEU A 28 17.07 -7.19 -32.78
CA LEU A 28 17.21 -6.95 -31.34
C LEU A 28 18.34 -7.81 -30.74
N ARG A 29 18.42 -9.10 -31.12
CA ARG A 29 19.52 -9.99 -30.70
C ARG A 29 20.89 -9.57 -31.22
N ALA A 30 20.95 -9.01 -32.44
CA ALA A 30 22.20 -8.53 -32.99
C ALA A 30 22.67 -7.26 -32.27
N ALA A 31 21.74 -6.37 -31.92
CA ALA A 31 22.01 -5.14 -31.19
C ALA A 31 22.48 -5.39 -29.74
N ASP A 32 21.92 -6.41 -29.08
CA ASP A 32 22.36 -6.86 -27.74
C ASP A 32 23.83 -7.31 -27.72
N ARG A 33 24.32 -7.92 -28.81
CA ARG A 33 25.70 -8.43 -28.89
C ARG A 33 26.75 -7.39 -29.28
N LEU A 34 26.34 -6.34 -29.98
CA LEU A 34 27.25 -5.33 -30.56
C LEU A 34 27.31 -4.04 -29.74
N GLY A 35 26.52 -3.93 -28.68
CA GLY A 35 26.24 -2.66 -28.02
C GLY A 35 25.18 -1.88 -28.82
N PHE A 36 24.19 -1.32 -28.13
CA PHE A 36 23.09 -0.57 -28.75
C PHE A 36 23.54 0.82 -29.22
N ASP A 37 24.42 0.88 -30.21
CA ASP A 37 24.97 2.14 -30.76
C ASP A 37 24.01 2.92 -31.68
N ALA A 38 22.72 2.56 -31.71
CA ALA A 38 21.72 3.27 -32.52
C ALA A 38 20.36 3.41 -31.82
N PRO A 39 20.20 4.38 -30.90
CA PRO A 39 18.92 4.67 -30.23
C PRO A 39 17.76 4.90 -31.21
N ALA A 40 18.04 5.49 -32.38
CA ALA A 40 17.05 5.71 -33.43
C ALA A 40 16.54 4.40 -34.04
N ARG A 41 17.40 3.38 -34.17
CA ARG A 41 17.03 2.06 -34.69
C ARG A 41 16.14 1.32 -33.70
N LEU A 42 16.49 1.34 -32.41
CA LEU A 42 15.67 0.74 -31.36
C LEU A 42 14.29 1.40 -31.28
N ALA A 43 14.23 2.73 -31.37
CA ALA A 43 12.96 3.46 -31.43
C ALA A 43 12.11 3.04 -32.65
N ALA A 44 12.72 2.89 -33.83
CA ALA A 44 12.02 2.44 -35.03
C ALA A 44 11.49 1.00 -34.90
N LEU A 45 12.25 0.09 -34.30
CA LEU A 45 11.78 -1.27 -34.01
C LEU A 45 10.63 -1.26 -32.99
N GLY A 46 10.76 -0.45 -31.93
CA GLY A 46 9.71 -0.26 -30.93
C GLY A 46 8.39 0.23 -31.54
N GLU A 47 8.44 1.23 -32.44
CA GLU A 47 7.24 1.74 -33.10
C GLU A 47 6.59 0.71 -34.06
N GLN A 48 7.39 -0.12 -34.73
CA GLN A 48 6.86 -1.24 -35.52
C GLN A 48 6.14 -2.26 -34.63
N LEU A 49 6.73 -2.63 -33.49
CA LEU A 49 6.12 -3.55 -32.54
C LEU A 49 4.85 -2.97 -31.92
N TRP A 50 4.85 -1.68 -31.57
CA TRP A 50 3.63 -0.97 -31.15
C TRP A 50 2.55 -1.03 -32.22
N THR A 51 2.89 -0.82 -33.49
CA THR A 51 1.92 -0.91 -34.59
C THR A 51 1.26 -2.30 -34.64
N LEU A 52 2.06 -3.37 -34.57
CA LEU A 52 1.56 -4.75 -34.54
C LEU A 52 0.71 -5.04 -33.30
N LEU A 53 1.10 -4.51 -32.13
CA LEU A 53 0.39 -4.70 -30.87
C LEU A 53 -0.99 -4.00 -30.87
N LEU A 54 -1.06 -2.81 -31.47
CA LEU A 54 -2.25 -1.95 -31.43
C LEU A 54 -3.28 -2.30 -32.51
N ASP A 55 -2.89 -3.05 -33.54
CA ASP A 55 -3.77 -3.49 -34.62
C ASP A 55 -4.64 -4.68 -34.17
N VAL A 56 -5.53 -4.42 -33.20
CA VAL A 56 -6.42 -5.43 -32.59
C VAL A 56 -7.38 -6.04 -33.62
N VAL A 57 -7.63 -5.34 -34.74
CA VAL A 57 -8.55 -5.80 -35.79
C VAL A 57 -7.86 -6.76 -36.75
N CYS A 58 -6.64 -6.43 -37.21
CA CYS A 58 -5.98 -7.23 -38.25
C CYS A 58 -4.90 -8.17 -37.70
N SER A 59 -4.34 -7.90 -36.51
CA SER A 59 -3.30 -8.73 -35.92
C SER A 59 -3.87 -9.80 -34.97
N PRO A 60 -3.65 -11.09 -35.25
CA PRO A 60 -4.11 -12.17 -34.38
C PRO A 60 -3.45 -12.08 -33.00
N LEU A 61 -4.09 -12.64 -31.96
CA LEU A 61 -3.63 -12.50 -30.58
C LEU A 61 -2.16 -12.93 -30.38
N TRP A 62 -1.75 -14.03 -31.00
CA TRP A 62 -0.37 -14.52 -30.89
C TRP A 62 0.67 -13.54 -31.47
N VAL A 63 0.32 -12.74 -32.50
CA VAL A 63 1.20 -11.67 -33.02
C VAL A 63 1.38 -10.60 -31.95
N ARG A 64 0.29 -10.18 -31.32
CA ARG A 64 0.31 -9.14 -30.28
C ARG A 64 1.06 -9.61 -29.03
N LEU A 65 0.87 -10.86 -28.62
CA LEU A 65 1.64 -11.48 -27.53
C LEU A 65 3.14 -11.49 -27.84
N ARG A 66 3.52 -11.89 -29.06
CA ARG A 66 4.92 -11.90 -29.47
C ARG A 66 5.50 -10.49 -29.61
N ALA A 67 4.72 -9.53 -30.09
CA ALA A 67 5.12 -8.13 -30.16
C ALA A 67 5.36 -7.53 -28.75
N ALA A 68 4.47 -7.81 -27.80
CA ALA A 68 4.62 -7.43 -26.39
C ALA A 68 5.89 -8.02 -25.77
N ALA A 69 6.16 -9.31 -25.99
CA ALA A 69 7.38 -9.95 -25.50
C ALA A 69 8.66 -9.32 -26.09
N LEU A 70 8.65 -8.94 -27.38
CA LEU A 70 9.78 -8.23 -27.99
C LEU A 70 9.90 -6.78 -27.50
N LEU A 71 8.80 -6.12 -27.15
CA LEU A 71 8.82 -4.81 -26.51
C LEU A 71 9.44 -4.84 -25.11
N ASN A 72 9.29 -5.94 -24.35
CA ASN A 72 10.01 -6.13 -23.09
C ASN A 72 11.53 -6.16 -23.30
N VAL A 73 11.99 -6.77 -24.39
CA VAL A 73 13.41 -6.76 -24.76
C VAL A 73 13.87 -5.32 -25.06
N CYS A 74 13.06 -4.54 -25.79
CA CYS A 74 13.36 -3.12 -26.02
C CYS A 74 13.42 -2.31 -24.71
N PHE A 75 12.51 -2.59 -23.77
CA PHE A 75 12.44 -1.95 -22.46
C PHE A 75 13.69 -2.20 -21.62
N ALA A 76 14.16 -3.45 -21.56
CA ALA A 76 15.37 -3.82 -20.81
C ALA A 76 16.62 -3.05 -21.26
N VAL A 77 16.60 -2.53 -22.49
CA VAL A 77 17.68 -1.73 -23.08
C VAL A 77 17.42 -0.24 -22.88
N ARG A 78 16.17 0.19 -23.06
CA ARG A 78 15.75 1.58 -22.90
C ARG A 78 14.35 1.62 -22.31
N GLU A 79 14.26 1.96 -21.03
CA GLU A 79 13.00 1.99 -20.28
C GLU A 79 11.91 2.84 -20.97
N GLU A 80 12.32 3.94 -21.62
CA GLU A 80 11.42 4.85 -22.32
C GLU A 80 10.71 4.22 -23.53
N ALA A 81 11.16 3.06 -24.03
CA ALA A 81 10.58 2.40 -25.21
C ALA A 81 9.11 2.00 -25.03
N LEU A 82 8.69 1.80 -23.78
CA LEU A 82 7.31 1.46 -23.42
C LEU A 82 6.48 2.63 -22.93
N ARG A 83 7.10 3.80 -22.71
CA ARG A 83 6.43 4.96 -22.15
C ARG A 83 5.34 5.47 -23.08
N VAL A 84 4.10 5.50 -22.58
CA VAL A 84 2.98 6.15 -23.27
C VAL A 84 2.91 7.61 -22.79
N THR A 85 2.75 8.52 -23.74
CA THR A 85 2.62 9.95 -23.53
C THR A 85 1.18 10.41 -23.81
N PRO A 86 0.80 11.64 -23.46
CA PRO A 86 -0.52 12.17 -23.79
C PRO A 86 -0.85 12.12 -25.30
N GLN A 87 0.15 12.22 -26.18
CA GLN A 87 -0.03 12.20 -27.64
C GLN A 87 -0.43 10.81 -28.17
N ASN A 88 0.01 9.74 -27.51
CA ASN A 88 -0.31 8.36 -27.90
C ASN A 88 -1.16 7.64 -26.84
N ALA A 89 -1.93 8.39 -26.04
CA ALA A 89 -2.80 7.86 -24.98
C ALA A 89 -3.84 6.83 -25.47
N TYR A 90 -4.15 6.82 -26.78
CA TYR A 90 -4.99 5.79 -27.38
C TYR A 90 -4.41 4.37 -27.21
N ARG A 91 -3.08 4.24 -27.06
CA ARG A 91 -2.39 2.96 -26.79
C ARG A 91 -2.92 2.29 -25.53
N VAL A 92 -3.19 3.05 -24.48
CA VAL A 92 -3.70 2.51 -23.20
C VAL A 92 -5.03 1.79 -23.39
N ARG A 93 -5.93 2.33 -24.24
CA ARG A 93 -7.22 1.69 -24.51
C ARG A 93 -7.03 0.35 -25.22
N SER A 94 -6.13 0.28 -26.20
CA SER A 94 -5.81 -0.97 -26.90
C SER A 94 -5.14 -1.98 -25.99
N ILE A 95 -4.30 -1.54 -25.05
CA ILE A 95 -3.68 -2.40 -24.02
C ILE A 95 -4.77 -2.99 -23.12
N VAL A 96 -5.67 -2.16 -22.56
CA VAL A 96 -6.77 -2.67 -21.72
C VAL A 96 -7.66 -3.65 -22.47
N SER A 97 -8.01 -3.35 -23.72
CA SER A 97 -8.78 -4.27 -24.57
C SER A 97 -8.04 -5.57 -24.85
N SER A 98 -6.74 -5.50 -25.15
CA SER A 98 -5.92 -6.67 -25.42
C SER A 98 -5.73 -7.51 -24.16
N THR A 99 -5.56 -6.88 -22.99
CA THR A 99 -5.48 -7.59 -21.71
C THR A 99 -6.77 -8.35 -21.42
N CYS A 100 -7.95 -7.76 -21.67
CA CYS A 100 -9.21 -8.50 -21.56
C CYS A 100 -9.21 -9.76 -22.44
N GLN A 101 -8.79 -9.64 -23.69
CA GLN A 101 -8.76 -10.75 -24.64
C GLN A 101 -7.73 -11.82 -24.26
N VAL A 102 -6.53 -11.41 -23.84
CA VAL A 102 -5.48 -12.32 -23.33
C VAL A 102 -6.02 -13.14 -22.17
N LEU A 103 -6.73 -12.51 -21.24
CA LEU A 103 -7.32 -13.18 -20.06
C LEU A 103 -8.54 -14.05 -20.40
N GLU A 104 -9.13 -13.89 -21.59
CA GLU A 104 -10.26 -14.70 -22.06
C GLU A 104 -9.82 -15.91 -22.89
N GLU A 105 -8.75 -15.75 -23.68
CA GLU A 105 -8.33 -16.75 -24.66
C GLU A 105 -7.21 -17.68 -24.16
N LEU A 106 -6.41 -17.26 -23.17
CA LEU A 106 -5.31 -18.08 -22.64
C LEU A 106 -5.71 -18.89 -21.42
N ASP A 107 -5.30 -20.16 -21.38
CA ASP A 107 -5.48 -21.03 -20.22
C ASP A 107 -4.24 -21.00 -19.30
N ALA A 108 -4.37 -20.38 -18.13
CA ALA A 108 -3.27 -20.27 -17.17
C ALA A 108 -2.83 -21.61 -16.53
N THR A 109 -3.57 -22.70 -16.76
CA THR A 109 -3.20 -24.07 -16.35
C THR A 109 -2.37 -24.78 -17.41
N GLU A 110 -2.42 -24.33 -18.66
CA GLU A 110 -1.58 -24.85 -19.74
C GLU A 110 -0.23 -24.13 -19.78
N ARG A 111 0.87 -24.90 -19.70
CA ARG A 111 2.23 -24.34 -19.60
C ARG A 111 2.60 -23.32 -20.69
N ARG A 112 2.13 -23.53 -21.93
CA ARG A 112 2.43 -22.64 -23.06
C ARG A 112 1.75 -21.30 -22.89
N ASP A 113 0.48 -21.33 -22.51
CA ASP A 113 -0.36 -20.16 -22.32
C ASP A 113 0.03 -19.42 -21.04
N GLU A 114 0.43 -20.15 -20.00
CA GLU A 114 1.03 -19.61 -18.78
C GLU A 114 2.29 -18.76 -19.07
N ASP A 115 3.20 -19.24 -19.93
CA ASP A 115 4.39 -18.49 -20.33
C ASP A 115 4.03 -17.23 -21.14
N ALA A 116 3.04 -17.33 -22.03
CA ALA A 116 2.58 -16.20 -22.82
C ALA A 116 1.87 -15.14 -21.95
N LEU A 117 1.05 -15.59 -20.99
CA LEU A 117 0.35 -14.76 -20.04
C LEU A 117 1.34 -14.04 -19.11
N PHE A 118 2.35 -14.74 -18.62
CA PHE A 118 3.41 -14.13 -17.81
C PHE A 118 4.16 -13.04 -18.58
N ALA A 119 4.56 -13.31 -19.84
CA ALA A 119 5.21 -12.30 -20.68
C ALA A 119 4.30 -11.09 -20.97
N TRP A 120 2.99 -11.30 -21.13
CA TRP A 120 2.03 -10.21 -21.28
C TRP A 120 1.90 -9.37 -20.01
N LEU A 121 1.84 -9.99 -18.84
CA LEU A 121 1.76 -9.29 -17.56
C LEU A 121 3.04 -8.49 -17.26
N GLU A 122 4.21 -9.04 -17.57
CA GLU A 122 5.48 -8.32 -17.50
C GLU A 122 5.47 -7.08 -18.42
N PHE A 123 4.97 -7.22 -19.66
CA PHE A 123 4.79 -6.09 -20.55
C PHE A 123 3.84 -5.03 -19.98
N LEU A 124 2.70 -5.48 -19.45
CA LEU A 124 1.71 -4.60 -18.85
C LEU A 124 2.29 -3.84 -17.65
N GLU A 125 3.02 -4.53 -16.78
CA GLU A 125 3.72 -3.95 -15.65
C GLU A 125 4.70 -2.85 -16.08
N HIS A 126 5.58 -3.13 -17.05
CA HIS A 126 6.52 -2.13 -17.55
C HIS A 126 5.82 -0.90 -18.13
N VAL A 127 4.71 -1.08 -18.84
CA VAL A 127 3.91 0.06 -19.35
C VAL A 127 3.34 0.86 -18.18
N LEU A 128 2.81 0.21 -17.15
CA LEU A 128 2.25 0.90 -15.97
C LEU A 128 3.33 1.72 -15.25
N LEU A 129 4.49 1.13 -14.99
CA LEU A 129 5.57 1.81 -14.28
C LEU A 129 6.15 3.00 -15.03
N THR A 130 6.18 2.96 -16.37
CA THR A 130 6.79 4.02 -17.19
C THR A 130 5.82 5.10 -17.63
N THR A 131 4.52 4.81 -17.64
CA THR A 131 3.52 5.72 -18.18
C THR A 131 3.00 6.65 -17.09
N PRO A 132 3.01 7.98 -17.29
CA PRO A 132 2.45 8.93 -16.33
C PRO A 132 0.96 8.69 -16.06
N SER A 133 0.54 8.85 -14.80
CA SER A 133 -0.84 8.57 -14.36
C SER A 133 -1.90 9.36 -15.12
N GLU A 134 -1.63 10.61 -15.52
CA GLU A 134 -2.56 11.43 -16.30
C GLU A 134 -2.96 10.81 -17.64
N VAL A 135 -2.11 9.95 -18.21
CA VAL A 135 -2.39 9.23 -19.47
C VAL A 135 -3.47 8.17 -19.24
N PHE A 136 -3.49 7.53 -18.07
CA PHE A 136 -4.48 6.52 -17.70
C PHE A 136 -5.84 7.10 -17.32
N ALA A 137 -5.90 8.37 -16.91
CA ALA A 137 -7.11 8.99 -16.32
C ALA A 137 -8.40 8.78 -17.14
N LYS A 138 -8.32 8.81 -18.48
CA LYS A 138 -9.48 8.56 -19.35
C LYS A 138 -9.91 7.10 -19.35
N VAL A 139 -8.95 6.17 -19.31
CA VAL A 139 -9.21 4.73 -19.40
C VAL A 139 -9.72 4.15 -18.09
N LEU A 140 -9.22 4.65 -16.95
CA LEU A 140 -9.67 4.23 -15.62
C LEU A 140 -11.18 4.46 -15.39
N ARG A 141 -11.80 5.36 -16.16
CA ARG A 141 -13.25 5.67 -16.08
C ARG A 141 -14.10 4.84 -17.05
N HIS A 142 -13.50 3.99 -17.89
CA HIS A 142 -14.23 3.19 -18.87
C HIS A 142 -14.66 1.83 -18.30
N SER A 143 -15.83 1.33 -18.72
CA SER A 143 -16.36 0.03 -18.28
C SER A 143 -15.45 -1.16 -18.62
N MET A 144 -14.69 -1.08 -19.71
CA MET A 144 -13.71 -2.12 -20.07
C MET A 144 -12.62 -2.28 -19.02
N TYR A 145 -12.23 -1.20 -18.32
CA TYR A 145 -11.24 -1.25 -17.26
C TYR A 145 -11.74 -2.06 -16.05
N ILE A 146 -12.99 -1.85 -15.64
CA ILE A 146 -13.67 -2.67 -14.62
C ILE A 146 -13.69 -4.15 -15.03
N GLY A 147 -14.03 -4.42 -16.30
CA GLY A 147 -14.03 -5.77 -16.86
C GLY A 147 -12.64 -6.43 -16.79
N MET A 148 -11.59 -5.69 -17.18
CA MET A 148 -10.20 -6.14 -17.12
C MET A 148 -9.80 -6.48 -15.69
N LEU A 149 -10.00 -5.56 -14.72
CA LEU A 149 -9.67 -5.81 -13.31
C LEU A 149 -10.40 -7.04 -12.76
N THR A 150 -11.69 -7.19 -13.10
CA THR A 150 -12.48 -8.35 -12.67
C THR A 150 -11.89 -9.67 -13.21
N LYS A 151 -11.43 -9.68 -14.47
CA LYS A 151 -10.79 -10.85 -15.09
C LYS A 151 -9.43 -11.15 -14.46
N MET A 152 -8.62 -10.12 -14.21
CA MET A 152 -7.33 -10.27 -13.53
C MET A 152 -7.51 -10.85 -12.13
N LEU A 153 -8.52 -10.41 -11.37
CA LEU A 153 -8.80 -10.98 -10.06
C LEU A 153 -9.24 -12.45 -10.15
N ARG A 154 -10.10 -12.80 -11.11
CA ARG A 154 -10.53 -14.20 -11.33
C ARG A 154 -9.39 -15.12 -11.74
N LEU A 155 -8.41 -14.62 -12.48
CA LEU A 155 -7.22 -15.39 -12.86
C LEU A 155 -6.48 -15.94 -11.63
N LEU A 156 -6.55 -15.27 -10.49
CA LEU A 156 -5.84 -15.67 -9.26
C LEU A 156 -6.30 -17.01 -8.70
N SER A 157 -7.52 -17.48 -9.02
CA SER A 157 -8.02 -18.79 -8.57
C SER A 157 -7.44 -19.97 -9.34
N SER A 158 -6.85 -19.73 -10.52
CA SER A 158 -6.56 -20.77 -11.51
C SER A 158 -5.26 -20.49 -12.28
N CYS A 159 -4.24 -19.99 -11.59
CA CYS A 159 -2.94 -19.72 -12.21
C CYS A 159 -1.77 -20.24 -11.37
N SER A 160 -0.60 -20.30 -11.99
CA SER A 160 0.65 -20.64 -11.31
C SER A 160 1.13 -19.48 -10.44
N THR A 161 2.05 -19.76 -9.51
CA THR A 161 2.62 -18.76 -8.58
C THR A 161 3.26 -17.57 -9.31
N LYS A 162 3.88 -17.78 -10.48
CA LYS A 162 4.52 -16.67 -11.23
C LYS A 162 3.48 -15.72 -11.82
N VAL A 163 2.42 -16.27 -12.42
CA VAL A 163 1.31 -15.49 -13.00
C VAL A 163 0.52 -14.80 -11.89
N PHE A 164 0.32 -15.51 -10.78
CA PHE A 164 -0.31 -15.01 -9.57
C PHE A 164 0.37 -13.73 -9.03
N ALA A 165 1.69 -13.77 -8.86
CA ALA A 165 2.47 -12.61 -8.39
C ALA A 165 2.42 -11.44 -9.39
N ALA A 166 2.67 -11.71 -10.69
CA ALA A 166 2.67 -10.69 -11.72
C ALA A 166 1.29 -10.00 -11.85
N THR A 167 0.22 -10.78 -11.76
CA THR A 167 -1.16 -10.26 -11.77
C THR A 167 -1.41 -9.31 -10.61
N ALA A 168 -1.00 -9.69 -9.39
CA ALA A 168 -1.15 -8.85 -8.21
C ALA A 168 -0.33 -7.55 -8.31
N MET A 169 0.89 -7.62 -8.87
CA MET A 169 1.73 -6.44 -9.11
C MET A 169 1.08 -5.48 -10.11
N CYS A 170 0.54 -5.97 -11.22
CA CYS A 170 -0.18 -5.15 -12.19
C CYS A 170 -1.43 -4.49 -11.58
N ILE A 171 -2.23 -5.23 -10.81
CA ILE A 171 -3.42 -4.67 -10.14
C ILE A 171 -3.01 -3.56 -9.15
N ALA A 172 -1.96 -3.78 -8.36
CA ALA A 172 -1.44 -2.78 -7.43
C ALA A 172 -0.89 -1.53 -8.15
N ALA A 173 -0.26 -1.69 -9.31
CA ALA A 173 0.20 -0.57 -10.13
C ALA A 173 -0.97 0.23 -10.73
N PHE A 174 -2.00 -0.44 -11.24
CA PHE A 174 -3.25 0.21 -11.67
C PHE A 174 -3.89 1.02 -10.53
N TYR A 175 -3.94 0.46 -9.33
CA TYR A 175 -4.42 1.16 -8.15
C TYR A 175 -3.64 2.43 -7.85
N ALA A 176 -2.31 2.38 -7.96
CA ALA A 176 -1.45 3.54 -7.75
C ALA A 176 -1.78 4.67 -8.74
N HIS A 177 -2.06 4.33 -10.01
CA HIS A 177 -2.53 5.33 -10.99
C HIS A 177 -3.88 5.94 -10.62
N GLU A 178 -4.86 5.13 -10.18
CA GLU A 178 -6.16 5.64 -9.73
C GLU A 178 -6.01 6.68 -8.60
N LEU A 179 -5.17 6.37 -7.61
CA LEU A 179 -4.89 7.29 -6.50
C LEU A 179 -4.20 8.57 -6.95
N GLN A 180 -3.22 8.49 -7.86
CA GLN A 180 -2.51 9.66 -8.36
C GLN A 180 -3.42 10.57 -9.20
N CYS A 181 -4.26 10.00 -10.07
CA CYS A 181 -5.25 10.78 -10.83
C CYS A 181 -6.22 11.53 -9.92
N LYS A 182 -6.63 10.90 -8.81
CA LYS A 182 -7.49 11.53 -7.81
C LYS A 182 -6.80 12.69 -7.09
N ARG A 183 -5.53 12.52 -6.70
CA ARG A 183 -4.73 13.59 -6.06
C ARG A 183 -4.46 14.76 -7.01
N GLY A 184 -4.13 14.49 -8.27
CA GLY A 184 -3.86 15.52 -9.28
C GLY A 184 -5.09 16.35 -9.67
N SER A 185 -6.28 15.78 -9.57
CA SER A 185 -7.54 16.48 -9.87
C SER A 185 -7.99 17.43 -8.73
N GLY A 186 -7.39 17.32 -7.53
CA GLY A 186 -7.68 18.16 -6.37
C GLY A 186 -6.85 19.46 -6.28
N GLY A 187 -5.94 19.71 -7.23
CA GLY A 187 -5.02 20.84 -7.20
C GLY A 187 -5.51 22.08 -7.96
N ARG A 188 -6.43 22.85 -7.36
CA ARG A 188 -6.62 24.33 -7.50
C ARG A 188 -8.00 24.78 -6.95
N SER A 189 -8.34 24.48 -5.69
CA SER A 189 -9.28 25.33 -4.94
C SER A 189 -9.24 24.95 -3.45
N HIS A 190 -8.67 25.83 -2.61
CA HIS A 190 -8.56 25.61 -1.17
C HIS A 190 -9.88 25.79 -0.38
N HIS A 191 -11.03 25.96 -1.04
CA HIS A 191 -12.33 26.14 -0.36
C HIS A 191 -13.52 25.39 -0.98
N ALA A 192 -13.28 24.41 -1.85
CA ALA A 192 -14.36 23.54 -2.31
C ALA A 192 -14.32 22.21 -1.54
N VAL A 193 -15.39 21.93 -0.80
CA VAL A 193 -15.74 20.57 -0.37
C VAL A 193 -15.55 19.66 -1.60
N PRO A 194 -14.73 18.60 -1.54
CA PRO A 194 -14.58 17.69 -2.67
C PRO A 194 -15.97 17.18 -3.03
N PRO A 195 -16.39 17.23 -4.31
CA PRO A 195 -17.66 16.65 -4.68
C PRO A 195 -17.65 15.20 -4.20
N SER A 196 -18.55 14.91 -3.28
CA SER A 196 -18.90 13.56 -2.87
C SER A 196 -19.09 12.71 -4.13
N GLY A 197 -18.17 11.80 -4.45
CA GLY A 197 -18.46 10.78 -5.47
C GLY A 197 -17.34 10.27 -6.36
N GLU A 198 -16.10 10.77 -6.33
CA GLU A 198 -15.02 10.12 -7.09
C GLU A 198 -14.48 8.91 -6.32
N GLN A 199 -15.19 7.80 -6.51
CA GLN A 199 -14.84 6.46 -6.06
C GLN A 199 -13.59 5.95 -6.77
N VAL A 200 -12.74 5.25 -6.02
CA VAL A 200 -11.59 4.49 -6.53
C VAL A 200 -12.14 3.20 -7.10
N VAL A 201 -12.05 3.02 -8.42
CA VAL A 201 -12.76 1.97 -9.15
C VAL A 201 -12.41 0.58 -8.63
N LEU A 202 -11.12 0.29 -8.43
CA LEU A 202 -10.71 -1.02 -7.95
C LEU A 202 -11.30 -1.35 -6.57
N VAL A 203 -11.11 -0.48 -5.57
CA VAL A 203 -11.56 -0.78 -4.19
C VAL A 203 -13.08 -0.62 -4.05
N ASP A 204 -13.64 0.50 -4.50
CA ASP A 204 -15.02 0.88 -4.23
C ASP A 204 -16.05 0.19 -5.16
N GLN A 205 -15.63 -0.27 -6.36
CA GLN A 205 -16.55 -0.89 -7.33
C GLN A 205 -16.24 -2.35 -7.63
N VAL A 206 -14.97 -2.72 -7.75
CA VAL A 206 -14.59 -4.10 -8.10
C VAL A 206 -14.50 -4.98 -6.87
N LEU A 207 -13.65 -4.61 -5.90
CA LEU A 207 -13.41 -5.40 -4.70
C LEU A 207 -14.59 -5.34 -3.71
N ALA A 208 -15.19 -4.16 -3.53
CA ALA A 208 -16.37 -4.00 -2.67
C ALA A 208 -17.58 -4.83 -3.15
N ALA A 209 -17.70 -5.09 -4.45
CA ALA A 209 -18.78 -5.88 -5.01
C ALA A 209 -18.68 -7.39 -4.74
N HIS A 210 -17.57 -7.86 -4.15
CA HIS A 210 -17.37 -9.23 -3.63
C HIS A 210 -17.89 -10.34 -4.55
N ARG A 211 -17.07 -10.72 -5.54
CA ARG A 211 -17.39 -11.79 -6.48
C ARG A 211 -16.48 -13.00 -6.27
N GLU A 212 -16.95 -14.17 -6.69
CA GLU A 212 -16.20 -15.42 -6.70
C GLU A 212 -14.84 -15.27 -7.42
N GLY A 213 -13.80 -15.85 -6.80
CA GLY A 213 -12.41 -15.82 -7.24
C GLY A 213 -11.59 -14.64 -6.69
N MET A 214 -12.22 -13.62 -6.11
CA MET A 214 -11.53 -12.45 -5.55
C MET A 214 -10.91 -12.72 -4.17
N GLU A 215 -11.32 -13.79 -3.49
CA GLU A 215 -10.84 -14.20 -2.17
C GLU A 215 -9.33 -14.53 -2.16
N HIS A 216 -8.76 -14.90 -3.29
CA HIS A 216 -7.33 -15.17 -3.42
C HIS A 216 -6.48 -13.89 -3.44
N PHE A 217 -7.10 -12.72 -3.62
CA PHE A 217 -6.36 -11.48 -3.81
C PHE A 217 -5.62 -11.02 -2.56
N GLY A 218 -6.19 -11.22 -1.37
CA GLY A 218 -5.52 -10.94 -0.10
C GLY A 218 -4.21 -11.73 0.01
N GLY A 219 -4.28 -13.05 -0.20
CA GLY A 219 -3.10 -13.92 -0.24
C GLY A 219 -2.09 -13.54 -1.34
N ALA A 220 -2.57 -13.06 -2.50
CA ALA A 220 -1.71 -12.60 -3.59
C ALA A 220 -0.88 -11.37 -3.23
N LEU A 221 -1.51 -10.37 -2.59
CA LEU A 221 -0.79 -9.20 -2.10
C LEU A 221 0.23 -9.57 -1.03
N LEU A 222 -0.11 -10.49 -0.11
CA LEU A 222 0.85 -10.97 0.89
C LEU A 222 2.03 -11.71 0.26
N HIS A 223 1.80 -12.50 -0.79
CA HIS A 223 2.87 -13.15 -1.53
C HIS A 223 3.85 -12.13 -2.14
N VAL A 224 3.33 -11.06 -2.76
CA VAL A 224 4.15 -9.97 -3.30
C VAL A 224 4.92 -9.27 -2.19
N ILE A 225 4.25 -8.88 -1.09
CA ILE A 225 4.87 -8.19 0.04
C ILE A 225 6.01 -9.04 0.63
N ASN A 226 5.76 -10.34 0.87
CA ASN A 226 6.75 -11.24 1.42
C ASN A 226 7.93 -11.49 0.46
N SER A 227 7.67 -11.55 -0.84
CA SER A 227 8.71 -11.73 -1.88
C SER A 227 9.56 -10.47 -2.09
N CYS A 228 9.07 -9.31 -1.65
CA CYS A 228 9.77 -8.03 -1.62
C CYS A 228 10.25 -7.65 -0.20
N GLY A 229 10.40 -8.64 0.69
CA GLY A 229 10.93 -8.43 2.05
C GLY A 229 12.40 -8.00 2.07
N TYR A 230 12.90 -7.61 3.24
CA TYR A 230 14.30 -7.20 3.38
C TYR A 230 15.28 -8.38 3.19
N PRO A 231 16.40 -8.21 2.46
CA PRO A 231 16.74 -7.05 1.62
C PRO A 231 15.93 -7.03 0.31
N CYS A 232 15.34 -5.88 -0.01
CA CYS A 232 14.55 -5.70 -1.23
C CYS A 232 15.37 -4.97 -2.29
N ALA A 233 15.39 -5.49 -3.52
CA ALA A 233 16.04 -4.82 -4.63
C ALA A 233 15.33 -3.49 -4.94
N GLU A 234 16.10 -2.44 -5.29
CA GLU A 234 15.56 -1.10 -5.59
C GLU A 234 14.46 -1.15 -6.65
N SER A 235 14.66 -1.96 -7.70
CA SER A 235 13.68 -2.16 -8.77
C SER A 235 12.34 -2.73 -8.29
N ARG A 236 12.31 -3.38 -7.12
CA ARG A 236 11.10 -3.98 -6.54
C ARG A 236 10.43 -3.13 -5.46
N LEU A 237 11.05 -2.04 -5.02
CA LEU A 237 10.48 -1.17 -4.00
C LEU A 237 9.14 -0.56 -4.44
N VAL A 238 8.99 -0.25 -5.74
CA VAL A 238 7.73 0.25 -6.27
C VAL A 238 6.59 -0.76 -6.13
N HIS A 239 6.86 -2.05 -6.40
CA HIS A 239 5.87 -3.12 -6.22
C HIS A 239 5.49 -3.31 -4.76
N LEU A 240 6.49 -3.29 -3.87
CA LEU A 240 6.24 -3.35 -2.43
C LEU A 240 5.36 -2.18 -1.96
N ARG A 241 5.71 -0.94 -2.33
CA ARG A 241 4.93 0.26 -1.95
C ARG A 241 3.50 0.19 -2.46
N ASN A 242 3.30 -0.19 -3.72
CA ASN A 242 1.98 -0.31 -4.32
C ASN A 242 1.15 -1.40 -3.63
N ALA A 243 1.75 -2.56 -3.33
CA ALA A 243 1.07 -3.66 -2.65
C ALA A 243 0.70 -3.31 -1.20
N LEU A 244 1.61 -2.68 -0.45
CA LEU A 244 1.34 -2.21 0.92
C LEU A 244 0.22 -1.18 0.95
N GLN A 245 0.24 -0.21 0.02
CA GLN A 245 -0.80 0.83 -0.07
C GLN A 245 -2.16 0.21 -0.37
N LEU A 246 -2.25 -0.64 -1.41
CA LEU A 246 -3.51 -1.28 -1.78
C LEU A 246 -4.05 -2.18 -0.67
N LEU A 247 -3.20 -2.99 -0.02
CA LEU A 247 -3.64 -3.82 1.10
C LEU A 247 -4.17 -2.97 2.27
N GLY A 248 -3.50 -1.85 2.58
CA GLY A 248 -3.94 -0.92 3.61
C GLY A 248 -5.31 -0.30 3.33
N ASP A 249 -5.56 0.08 2.08
CA ASP A 249 -6.85 0.64 1.67
C ASP A 249 -7.96 -0.42 1.58
N ILE A 250 -7.64 -1.68 1.25
CA ILE A 250 -8.56 -2.82 1.37
C ILE A 250 -8.96 -3.02 2.83
N LEU A 251 -7.99 -3.07 3.75
CA LEU A 251 -8.25 -3.26 5.19
C LEU A 251 -9.06 -2.10 5.79
N GLY A 252 -8.86 -0.88 5.28
CA GLY A 252 -9.63 0.30 5.67
C GLY A 252 -11.05 0.37 5.10
N HIS A 253 -11.39 -0.47 4.13
CA HIS A 253 -12.69 -0.44 3.46
C HIS A 253 -13.65 -1.52 4.01
N ALA A 254 -14.84 -1.12 4.44
CA ALA A 254 -15.78 -1.98 5.19
C ALA A 254 -16.21 -3.26 4.44
N GLN A 255 -16.39 -3.18 3.12
CA GLN A 255 -16.74 -4.35 2.30
C GLN A 255 -15.48 -5.09 1.83
N ALA A 256 -14.58 -4.43 1.08
CA ALA A 256 -13.37 -5.06 0.54
C ALA A 256 -12.49 -5.75 1.60
N SER A 257 -12.44 -5.29 2.86
CA SER A 257 -11.69 -5.96 3.94
C SER A 257 -12.11 -7.42 4.17
N GLN A 258 -13.35 -7.80 3.83
CA GLN A 258 -13.83 -9.18 3.95
C GLN A 258 -13.12 -10.14 2.96
N LEU A 259 -12.38 -9.62 1.97
CA LEU A 259 -11.56 -10.44 1.06
C LEU A 259 -10.29 -10.97 1.74
N VAL A 260 -9.92 -10.41 2.90
CA VAL A 260 -8.73 -10.84 3.65
C VAL A 260 -9.19 -11.80 4.75
N PHE A 261 -8.81 -13.08 4.61
CA PHE A 261 -9.10 -14.06 5.65
C PHE A 261 -8.33 -13.77 6.93
N VAL A 262 -8.90 -14.15 8.08
CA VAL A 262 -8.26 -13.95 9.39
C VAL A 262 -6.87 -14.60 9.46
N ASN A 263 -6.66 -15.75 8.79
CA ASN A 263 -5.35 -16.40 8.75
C ASN A 263 -4.32 -15.59 7.95
N ASP A 264 -4.72 -15.08 6.78
CA ASP A 264 -3.88 -14.21 5.95
C ASP A 264 -3.55 -12.90 6.70
N PHE A 265 -4.53 -12.35 7.41
CA PHE A 265 -4.32 -11.20 8.29
C PHE A 265 -3.29 -11.49 9.40
N LYS A 266 -3.29 -12.67 10.00
CA LYS A 266 -2.26 -13.05 10.98
C LYS A 266 -0.87 -13.13 10.35
N VAL A 267 -0.77 -13.70 9.14
CA VAL A 267 0.47 -13.72 8.36
C VAL A 267 0.96 -12.30 8.06
N LEU A 268 0.06 -11.36 7.77
CA LEU A 268 0.42 -9.94 7.60
C LEU A 268 1.10 -9.37 8.86
N LEU A 269 0.54 -9.65 10.05
CA LEU A 269 1.14 -9.19 11.30
C LEU A 269 2.50 -9.84 11.57
N ASP A 270 2.65 -11.12 11.21
CA ASP A 270 3.94 -11.81 11.30
C ASP A 270 5.00 -11.17 10.39
N ILE A 271 4.62 -10.82 9.16
CA ILE A 271 5.47 -10.08 8.22
C ILE A 271 5.83 -8.71 8.80
N PHE A 272 4.86 -7.97 9.35
CA PHE A 272 5.11 -6.66 9.96
C PHE A 272 6.18 -6.74 11.07
N ILE A 273 6.03 -7.68 12.00
CA ILE A 273 6.97 -7.84 13.13
C ILE A 273 8.37 -8.12 12.59
N ARG A 274 8.48 -9.03 11.61
CA ARG A 274 9.76 -9.39 10.97
C ARG A 274 10.39 -8.19 10.26
N GLU A 275 9.62 -7.51 9.40
CA GLU A 275 10.13 -6.41 8.57
C GLU A 275 10.49 -5.16 9.39
N CYS A 276 9.82 -4.90 10.52
CA CYS A 276 10.19 -3.78 11.38
C CYS A 276 11.40 -4.05 12.27
N ALA A 277 11.61 -5.30 12.69
CA ALA A 277 12.73 -5.71 13.55
C ALA A 277 14.04 -5.97 12.78
N ASP A 278 13.96 -6.58 11.59
CA ASP A 278 15.15 -7.07 10.87
C ASP A 278 15.85 -5.99 10.01
N ARG A 279 15.18 -4.86 9.75
CA ARG A 279 15.69 -3.81 8.85
C ARG A 279 16.71 -2.88 9.53
N PRO A 280 17.67 -2.29 8.77
CA PRO A 280 18.50 -1.18 9.22
C PRO A 280 17.67 0.02 9.69
N LEU A 281 18.14 0.80 10.66
CA LEU A 281 17.36 1.85 11.30
C LEU A 281 16.96 2.96 10.30
N GLU A 282 17.86 3.31 9.40
CA GLU A 282 17.73 4.33 8.37
C GLU A 282 16.75 3.96 7.24
N ASP A 283 16.33 2.70 7.12
CA ASP A 283 15.48 2.23 6.01
C ASP A 283 14.05 2.80 6.09
N MET A 284 13.77 3.79 5.22
CA MET A 284 12.46 4.42 5.05
C MET A 284 11.33 3.47 4.65
N THR A 285 11.65 2.28 4.14
CA THR A 285 10.64 1.25 3.85
C THR A 285 9.87 0.86 5.10
N ARG A 286 10.50 0.96 6.30
CA ARG A 286 9.83 0.74 7.59
C ARG A 286 8.60 1.63 7.76
N LEU A 287 8.64 2.88 7.28
CA LEU A 287 7.49 3.79 7.36
C LEU A 287 6.27 3.20 6.64
N HIS A 288 6.45 2.59 5.47
CA HIS A 288 5.34 2.00 4.72
C HIS A 288 4.70 0.83 5.47
N PHE A 289 5.50 -0.01 6.15
CA PHE A 289 4.98 -1.06 7.01
C PHE A 289 4.23 -0.51 8.23
N LEU A 290 4.72 0.56 8.86
CA LEU A 290 4.03 1.20 9.99
C LEU A 290 2.71 1.87 9.58
N VAL A 291 2.65 2.46 8.38
CA VAL A 291 1.41 3.01 7.83
C VAL A 291 0.39 1.88 7.57
N LEU A 292 0.83 0.74 7.03
CA LEU A 292 -0.04 -0.43 6.87
C LEU A 292 -0.48 -0.98 8.23
N LEU A 293 0.41 -1.03 9.23
CA LEU A 293 0.07 -1.46 10.58
C LEU A 293 -1.05 -0.60 11.18
N ASP A 294 -1.03 0.72 10.98
CA ASP A 294 -2.10 1.62 11.48
C ASP A 294 -3.46 1.20 10.94
N ARG A 295 -3.52 0.89 9.64
CA ARG A 295 -4.73 0.38 8.98
C ARG A 295 -5.12 -1.01 9.51
N ALA A 296 -4.15 -1.89 9.72
CA ALA A 296 -4.39 -3.23 10.21
C ALA A 296 -4.95 -3.22 11.65
N LEU A 297 -4.34 -2.47 12.57
CA LEU A 297 -4.78 -2.34 13.96
C LEU A 297 -6.16 -1.67 14.06
N GLY A 298 -6.45 -0.71 13.19
CA GLY A 298 -7.76 -0.06 13.10
C GLY A 298 -8.85 -0.90 12.41
N SER A 299 -8.52 -2.04 11.81
CA SER A 299 -9.47 -2.87 11.08
C SER A 299 -10.27 -3.80 12.00
N ALA A 300 -11.48 -4.19 11.57
CA ALA A 300 -12.28 -5.20 12.28
C ALA A 300 -11.57 -6.56 12.38
N LEU A 301 -10.68 -6.87 11.43
CA LEU A 301 -9.90 -8.11 11.40
C LEU A 301 -8.95 -8.23 12.59
N PHE A 302 -8.41 -7.12 13.12
CA PHE A 302 -7.55 -7.18 14.30
C PHE A 302 -8.32 -7.68 15.53
N LEU A 303 -9.55 -7.20 15.73
CA LEU A 303 -10.41 -7.67 16.80
C LEU A 303 -10.86 -9.12 16.58
N GLN A 304 -11.23 -9.49 15.35
CA GLN A 304 -11.61 -10.85 14.99
C GLN A 304 -10.46 -11.85 15.15
N SER A 305 -9.21 -11.41 14.96
CA SER A 305 -8.01 -12.21 15.21
C SER A 305 -7.66 -12.37 16.70
N HIS A 306 -8.49 -11.81 17.60
CA HIS A 306 -8.23 -11.70 19.04
C HIS A 306 -6.97 -10.90 19.37
N MET A 307 -6.73 -9.81 18.61
CA MET A 307 -5.55 -8.96 18.76
C MET A 307 -4.26 -9.78 18.69
N TYR A 308 -4.16 -10.65 17.68
CA TYR A 308 -3.04 -11.57 17.50
C TYR A 308 -1.68 -10.84 17.57
N ARG A 309 -0.75 -11.38 18.36
CA ARG A 309 0.60 -10.83 18.62
C ARG A 309 0.65 -9.37 19.09
N LYS A 310 -0.42 -8.82 19.68
CA LYS A 310 -0.45 -7.42 20.19
C LYS A 310 0.75 -7.07 21.08
N ALA A 311 1.15 -7.95 22.00
CA ALA A 311 2.27 -7.71 22.91
C ALA A 311 3.61 -7.56 22.18
N GLU A 312 3.80 -8.31 21.10
CA GLU A 312 5.03 -8.29 20.30
C GLU A 312 5.06 -7.06 19.39
N ILE A 313 3.90 -6.67 18.84
CA ILE A 313 3.75 -5.41 18.11
C ILE A 313 4.11 -4.23 19.02
N LEU A 314 3.59 -4.19 20.25
CA LEU A 314 3.93 -3.17 21.23
C LEU A 314 5.44 -3.11 21.48
N ARG A 315 6.05 -4.28 21.75
CA ARG A 315 7.48 -4.37 21.98
C ARG A 315 8.31 -3.84 20.81
N VAL A 316 7.96 -4.20 19.57
CA VAL A 316 8.65 -3.68 18.37
C VAL A 316 8.55 -2.15 18.29
N LEU A 317 7.38 -1.58 18.59
CA LEU A 317 7.20 -0.12 18.57
C LEU A 317 8.00 0.57 19.67
N GLU A 318 8.04 0.01 20.88
CA GLU A 318 8.87 0.49 21.99
C GLU A 318 10.36 0.42 21.66
N ASP A 319 10.82 -0.72 21.13
CA ASP A 319 12.22 -0.94 20.75
C ASP A 319 12.68 0.08 19.68
N LEU A 320 11.82 0.43 18.72
CA LEU A 320 12.10 1.48 17.72
C LEU A 320 12.25 2.86 18.37
N LEU A 321 11.40 3.22 19.32
CA LEU A 321 11.48 4.51 20.00
C LEU A 321 12.70 4.60 20.94
N ASP A 322 13.03 3.50 21.61
CA ASP A 322 14.22 3.41 22.46
C ASP A 322 15.50 3.53 21.61
N ALA A 323 15.55 2.89 20.44
CA ALA A 323 16.66 3.03 19.49
C ALA A 323 16.81 4.48 19.01
N ALA A 324 15.71 5.15 18.65
CA ALA A 324 15.74 6.57 18.27
C ALA A 324 16.22 7.48 19.41
N GLY A 325 15.80 7.21 20.65
CA GLY A 325 16.26 7.93 21.84
C GLY A 325 17.73 7.66 22.19
N ALA A 326 18.26 6.49 21.85
CA ALA A 326 19.67 6.16 22.00
C ALA A 326 20.54 6.88 20.96
N ALA A 327 20.14 6.87 19.69
CA ALA A 327 20.84 7.55 18.59
C ALA A 327 21.00 9.05 18.86
N ARG A 328 19.91 9.74 19.28
CA ARG A 328 19.97 11.17 19.64
C ARG A 328 20.94 11.51 20.77
N ARG A 329 21.13 10.59 21.74
CA ARG A 329 22.07 10.78 22.85
C ARG A 329 23.52 10.54 22.42
N ALA A 330 23.74 9.75 21.37
CA ALA A 330 25.06 9.47 20.83
C ALA A 330 25.53 10.55 19.84
N GLY A 331 24.61 11.17 19.07
CA GLY A 331 24.90 12.23 18.10
C GLY A 331 25.41 13.56 18.70
N ASP A 332 25.39 13.72 20.03
CA ASP A 332 26.01 14.86 20.72
C ASP A 332 27.55 14.73 20.83
N GLY A 333 28.16 13.68 20.25
CA GLY A 333 29.62 13.49 20.22
C GLY A 333 30.16 12.97 18.89
N ASP A 334 30.57 13.89 17.99
CA ASP A 334 31.60 13.80 16.93
C ASP A 334 31.74 12.51 16.06
N GLY A 335 30.77 11.59 16.07
CA GLY A 335 30.79 10.36 15.30
C GLY A 335 29.81 10.40 14.12
N ASP A 336 30.34 10.25 12.91
CA ASP A 336 29.61 10.00 11.64
C ASP A 336 28.90 8.63 11.68
N ASP A 337 27.94 8.42 12.59
CA ASP A 337 27.06 7.24 12.54
C ASP A 337 25.75 7.61 11.84
N ASP A 338 25.70 7.38 10.53
CA ASP A 338 24.52 7.61 9.66
C ASP A 338 23.31 6.71 10.02
N SER A 339 23.41 5.89 11.07
CA SER A 339 22.43 4.89 11.51
C SER A 339 21.27 5.48 12.33
N GLU A 340 20.69 6.59 11.88
CA GLU A 340 19.58 7.25 12.58
C GLU A 340 18.21 6.75 12.11
N LEU A 341 17.30 6.52 13.06
CA LEU A 341 15.90 6.21 12.74
C LEU A 341 15.21 7.46 12.18
N PRO A 342 14.60 7.40 10.98
CA PRO A 342 13.99 8.58 10.36
C PRO A 342 12.90 9.22 11.23
N PRO A 343 12.80 10.56 11.31
CA PRO A 343 11.81 11.25 12.14
C PRO A 343 10.36 10.86 11.84
N GLU A 344 10.03 10.58 10.59
CA GLU A 344 8.71 10.14 10.16
C GLU A 344 8.36 8.76 10.72
N VAL A 345 9.34 7.86 10.80
CA VAL A 345 9.19 6.54 11.41
C VAL A 345 8.93 6.67 12.91
N VAL A 346 9.71 7.52 13.60
CA VAL A 346 9.50 7.84 15.02
C VAL A 346 8.10 8.41 15.27
N ALA A 347 7.67 9.37 14.45
CA ALA A 347 6.36 10.00 14.56
C ALA A 347 5.23 8.98 14.35
N GLN A 348 5.35 8.11 13.35
CA GLN A 348 4.37 7.08 13.07
C GLN A 348 4.30 6.02 14.19
N ALA A 349 5.45 5.58 14.71
CA ALA A 349 5.49 4.63 15.83
C ALA A 349 4.81 5.20 17.09
N ASN A 350 5.10 6.45 17.44
CA ASN A 350 4.43 7.15 18.54
C ASN A 350 2.91 7.25 18.32
N GLN A 351 2.48 7.58 17.10
CA GLN A 351 1.07 7.70 16.77
C GLN A 351 0.32 6.36 16.92
N LEU A 352 0.94 5.25 16.54
CA LEU A 352 0.39 3.90 16.68
C LEU A 352 0.16 3.52 18.15
N LEU A 353 1.15 3.78 19.02
CA LEU A 353 1.05 3.52 20.45
C LEU A 353 -0.11 4.29 21.09
N LEU A 354 -0.16 5.61 20.84
CA LEU A 354 -1.17 6.49 21.40
C LEU A 354 -2.59 6.13 20.95
N ARG A 355 -2.77 5.76 19.67
CA ARG A 355 -4.11 5.48 19.12
C ARG A 355 -4.65 4.12 19.51
N HIS A 356 -3.84 3.08 19.41
CA HIS A 356 -4.34 1.70 19.42
C HIS A 356 -3.99 0.92 20.68
N ILE A 357 -3.02 1.38 21.46
CA ILE A 357 -2.48 0.59 22.57
C ILE A 357 -2.76 1.26 23.92
N ASP A 358 -2.53 2.57 24.05
CA ASP A 358 -2.82 3.29 25.29
C ASP A 358 -4.32 3.49 25.54
N GLY A 359 -5.14 3.56 24.49
CA GLY A 359 -6.60 3.74 24.58
C GLY A 359 -7.41 2.49 24.98
N VAL A 360 -6.79 1.31 25.08
CA VAL A 360 -7.51 0.02 25.32
C VAL A 360 -7.53 -0.39 26.80
N SER A 361 -7.04 0.45 27.73
CA SER A 361 -7.07 0.15 29.17
C SER A 361 -8.43 0.31 29.86
N CYS A 362 -9.53 0.44 29.10
CA CYS A 362 -10.90 0.51 29.63
C CYS A 362 -11.75 -0.70 29.23
N VAL A 363 -11.27 -1.91 29.53
CA VAL A 363 -12.16 -3.07 29.73
C VAL A 363 -12.22 -3.28 31.24
N PRO A 364 -13.39 -3.18 31.90
CA PRO A 364 -13.48 -3.48 33.32
C PRO A 364 -13.14 -4.97 33.50
N ALA A 365 -12.00 -5.24 34.14
CA ALA A 365 -11.63 -6.59 34.51
C ALA A 365 -12.75 -7.21 35.37
N PRO A 366 -13.22 -8.43 35.08
CA PRO A 366 -14.03 -9.15 36.04
C PRO A 366 -13.20 -9.37 37.28
N SER A 367 -13.77 -8.98 38.41
CA SER A 367 -13.19 -9.03 39.74
C SER A 367 -12.57 -10.40 40.05
N SER A 368 -11.24 -10.49 40.09
CA SER A 368 -10.51 -11.25 41.12
C SER A 368 -8.99 -11.03 41.06
N THR A 369 -8.47 -10.56 42.21
CA THR A 369 -7.15 -10.82 42.82
C THR A 369 -5.85 -10.70 42.01
N THR A 370 -5.14 -9.62 42.36
CA THR A 370 -3.69 -9.49 42.56
C THR A 370 -2.71 -9.73 41.39
N SER A 371 -2.22 -8.62 40.83
CA SER A 371 -0.80 -8.47 40.51
C SER A 371 -0.41 -6.97 40.55
N LYS A 372 0.43 -6.60 41.52
CA LYS A 372 1.05 -5.28 41.63
C LYS A 372 2.43 -5.31 40.96
N THR A 373 2.50 -5.16 39.64
CA THR A 373 3.79 -4.91 38.96
C THR A 373 3.74 -3.95 37.77
N ASN A 374 2.58 -3.53 37.27
CA ASN A 374 2.52 -2.74 36.01
C ASN A 374 2.36 -1.22 36.19
N SER A 375 2.31 -0.71 37.42
CA SER A 375 2.07 0.74 37.67
C SER A 375 3.32 1.61 37.53
N VAL A 376 4.53 1.05 37.58
CA VAL A 376 5.79 1.84 37.57
C VAL A 376 6.27 2.13 36.15
N ALA A 377 5.94 1.27 35.18
CA ALA A 377 6.33 1.46 33.77
C ALA A 377 5.59 2.65 33.11
N LEU A 378 4.29 2.79 33.38
CA LEU A 378 3.42 3.82 32.79
C LEU A 378 3.83 5.25 33.18
N GLY A 379 4.29 5.43 34.42
CA GLY A 379 4.76 6.73 34.93
C GLY A 379 6.06 7.19 34.27
N SER A 380 7.00 6.26 34.02
CA SER A 380 8.24 6.60 33.31
C SER A 380 8.01 6.86 31.82
N PHE A 381 6.98 6.25 31.22
CA PHE A 381 6.64 6.37 29.81
C PHE A 381 6.05 7.74 29.46
N LEU A 382 5.09 8.25 30.25
CA LEU A 382 4.51 9.59 30.01
C LEU A 382 5.56 10.70 30.17
N THR A 383 6.51 10.55 31.08
CA THR A 383 7.64 11.48 31.21
C THR A 383 8.54 11.45 29.97
N ARG A 384 8.83 10.27 29.41
CA ARG A 384 9.65 10.12 28.19
C ARG A 384 8.96 10.64 26.93
N VAL A 385 7.65 10.41 26.78
CA VAL A 385 6.86 10.96 25.65
C VAL A 385 6.81 12.50 25.71
N LEU A 386 6.79 13.08 26.91
CA LEU A 386 6.85 14.53 27.09
C LEU A 386 8.26 15.10 26.86
N GLU A 387 9.31 14.39 27.23
CA GLU A 387 10.71 14.77 26.94
C GLU A 387 11.02 14.75 25.43
N ILE A 388 10.49 13.78 24.68
CA ILE A 388 10.66 13.70 23.21
C ILE A 388 9.95 14.85 22.47
N ASN A 389 8.85 15.37 23.04
CA ASN A 389 8.01 16.38 22.39
C ASN A 389 8.26 17.83 22.86
N ASN A 390 9.17 18.09 23.80
CA ASN A 390 9.38 19.45 24.33
C ASN A 390 10.84 19.73 24.77
N PRO A 391 11.71 20.23 23.86
CA PRO A 391 13.16 20.31 24.10
C PRO A 391 13.63 21.49 24.97
N ALA A 392 12.72 22.23 25.62
CA ALA A 392 13.05 23.44 26.36
C ALA A 392 12.68 23.35 27.86
N SER A 393 13.34 22.46 28.61
CA SER A 393 13.47 22.68 30.06
C SER A 393 14.80 22.13 30.58
N LYS A 394 15.63 23.03 31.14
CA LYS A 394 16.87 22.67 31.84
C LYS A 394 16.55 22.02 33.19
N PRO A 395 17.39 21.12 33.71
CA PRO A 395 17.13 20.47 34.99
C PRO A 395 17.46 21.42 36.14
N GLY A 396 16.46 21.75 36.96
CA GLY A 396 16.62 22.29 38.32
C GLY A 396 16.32 21.19 39.35
N PRO A 397 16.88 21.28 40.58
CA PRO A 397 17.03 20.13 41.47
C PRO A 397 15.70 19.73 42.12
N SER A 398 15.52 18.43 42.33
CA SER A 398 14.49 17.88 43.22
C SER A 398 15.05 17.71 44.64
N PRO A 399 14.27 17.38 45.69
CA PRO A 399 12.81 17.20 45.74
C PRO A 399 12.13 17.86 46.97
N SER A 400 10.93 18.43 46.80
CA SER A 400 9.96 18.49 47.90
C SER A 400 8.52 18.48 47.35
N ARG A 401 7.76 17.50 47.84
CA ARG A 401 6.29 17.29 47.74
C ARG A 401 5.52 18.32 46.91
N LEU A 402 5.13 17.93 45.69
CA LEU A 402 4.01 18.52 44.98
C LEU A 402 3.12 17.38 44.47
N GLU A 403 2.00 17.17 45.17
CA GLU A 403 0.88 16.37 44.70
C GLU A 403 0.33 17.01 43.42
N THR A 404 0.53 16.36 42.28
CA THR A 404 -0.03 16.82 41.01
C THR A 404 -1.47 16.29 40.89
N ALA A 405 -2.45 17.12 41.25
CA ALA A 405 -3.84 16.87 40.89
C ALA A 405 -4.01 17.08 39.37
N ALA A 406 -4.27 16.01 38.63
CA ALA A 406 -4.63 16.12 37.22
C ALA A 406 -6.07 16.64 37.10
N LEU A 407 -6.23 17.85 36.56
CA LEU A 407 -7.52 18.43 36.23
C LEU A 407 -7.87 18.00 34.79
N GLN A 408 -8.81 17.08 34.61
CA GLN A 408 -9.39 16.79 33.29
C GLN A 408 -10.76 17.46 33.18
N VAL A 409 -10.90 18.37 32.22
CA VAL A 409 -12.18 19.00 31.85
C VAL A 409 -12.70 18.29 30.60
N PHE A 410 -13.84 17.61 30.72
CA PHE A 410 -14.56 17.06 29.58
C PHE A 410 -15.68 18.02 29.17
N ALA A 411 -15.66 18.45 27.91
CA ALA A 411 -16.78 19.13 27.28
C ALA A 411 -17.54 18.11 26.43
N ILE A 412 -18.78 17.80 26.81
CA ILE A 412 -19.68 16.98 25.99
C ILE A 412 -20.68 17.95 25.36
N SER A 413 -20.59 18.14 24.04
CA SER A 413 -21.61 18.83 23.27
C SER A 413 -22.73 17.84 22.95
N THR A 414 -23.81 17.88 23.71
CA THR A 414 -25.07 17.25 23.30
C THR A 414 -25.85 18.26 22.49
N GLY A 415 -26.04 18.02 21.19
CA GLY A 415 -26.75 18.91 20.28
C GLY A 415 -28.08 19.41 20.86
N GLY A 416 -28.11 20.68 21.25
CA GLY A 416 -29.20 21.37 21.94
C GLY A 416 -28.64 22.52 22.76
N ALA A 417 -29.35 23.66 22.82
CA ALA A 417 -28.83 24.99 23.20
C ALA A 417 -28.36 25.19 24.67
N ARG A 418 -27.93 24.15 25.40
CA ARG A 418 -27.34 24.29 26.74
C ARG A 418 -26.19 23.31 26.95
N SER A 419 -24.98 23.83 27.13
CA SER A 419 -23.80 23.07 27.51
C SER A 419 -23.82 22.79 29.03
N VAL A 420 -23.70 21.51 29.42
CA VAL A 420 -23.56 21.13 30.83
C VAL A 420 -22.12 20.68 31.06
N PHE A 421 -21.44 21.32 32.01
CA PHE A 421 -20.07 20.97 32.39
C PHE A 421 -20.09 20.05 33.61
N PHE A 422 -19.40 18.91 33.53
CA PHE A 422 -19.16 18.03 34.66
C PHE A 422 -17.70 18.13 35.07
N VAL A 423 -17.45 18.53 36.32
CA VAL A 423 -16.11 18.53 36.92
C VAL A 423 -16.04 17.38 37.92
N HIS A 424 -15.24 16.36 37.60
CA HIS A 424 -14.99 15.24 38.51
C HIS A 424 -13.70 15.50 39.30
N PHE A 425 -13.79 15.51 40.62
CA PHE A 425 -12.63 15.48 41.51
C PHE A 425 -12.37 14.03 41.93
N CYS A 426 -11.20 13.48 41.58
CA CYS A 426 -10.69 12.27 42.21
C CYS A 426 -9.56 12.68 43.17
N SER A 427 -9.82 12.61 44.48
CA SER A 427 -8.74 12.64 45.47
C SER A 427 -8.42 11.22 45.92
N ALA A 428 -7.14 10.87 45.89
CA ALA A 428 -6.64 9.63 46.48
C ALA A 428 -6.43 9.84 47.98
N LEU A 429 -7.47 9.61 48.79
CA LEU A 429 -7.32 9.38 50.23
C LEU A 429 -8.19 8.18 50.65
N PRO A 430 -7.68 7.29 51.52
CA PRO A 430 -8.50 6.25 52.11
C PRO A 430 -9.35 6.86 53.22
N TYR A 431 -10.63 6.47 53.30
CA TYR A 431 -11.65 6.88 54.26
C TYR A 431 -12.28 8.29 54.10
N SER A 432 -13.31 8.39 53.26
CA SER A 432 -14.69 8.71 53.70
C SER A 432 -15.63 8.84 52.50
N ARG A 433 -16.84 8.28 52.62
CA ARG A 433 -17.92 8.42 51.62
C ARG A 433 -18.52 9.83 51.72
N THR A 434 -18.26 10.71 50.76
CA THR A 434 -19.20 11.80 50.44
C THR A 434 -19.15 12.12 48.95
N LEU A 435 -20.22 11.82 48.22
CA LEU A 435 -20.48 12.34 46.87
C LEU A 435 -20.95 13.80 47.03
N ARG A 436 -20.21 14.77 46.49
CA ARG A 436 -20.70 16.14 46.32
C ARG A 436 -20.87 16.42 44.83
N THR A 437 -22.12 16.54 44.40
CA THR A 437 -22.49 17.04 43.07
C THR A 437 -22.59 18.56 43.13
N LEU A 438 -21.70 19.26 42.44
CA LEU A 438 -21.80 20.72 42.26
C LEU A 438 -22.45 20.97 40.89
N ARG A 439 -23.71 21.41 40.88
CA ARG A 439 -24.37 21.94 39.68
C ARG A 439 -24.01 23.41 39.57
N LEU A 440 -23.31 23.79 38.51
CA LEU A 440 -23.20 25.19 38.10
C LEU A 440 -24.33 25.46 37.11
N HIS A 441 -25.26 26.35 37.46
CA HIS A 441 -26.20 26.96 36.51
C HIS A 441 -25.50 28.17 35.90
N GLY A 442 -25.34 28.16 34.58
CA GLY A 442 -25.08 29.39 33.83
C GLY A 442 -26.44 30.00 33.51
N ASP A 443 -26.73 31.16 34.09
CA ASP A 443 -27.82 32.02 33.64
C ASP A 443 -27.37 32.69 32.33
N ASP A 444 -28.15 32.46 31.27
CA ASP A 444 -28.17 33.31 30.08
C ASP A 444 -28.92 34.60 30.48
N ASP A 445 -28.18 35.65 30.80
CA ASP A 445 -28.70 37.01 30.69
C ASP A 445 -27.89 37.75 29.62
N GLY A 446 -28.59 38.08 28.53
CA GLY A 446 -28.07 38.92 27.48
C GLY A 446 -27.95 40.37 27.93
N ASP A 447 -26.97 41.08 27.38
CA ASP A 447 -27.20 42.38 26.75
C ASP A 447 -25.93 42.88 26.04
N ARG A 448 -26.13 43.25 24.76
CA ARG A 448 -25.30 44.08 23.85
C ARG A 448 -24.07 43.50 23.18
#